data_AF-A0A9W5TZM4-F1
#
_entry.id   AF-A0A9W5TZM4-F1
#
_cell.length_a   1.000
_cell.length_b   1.000
_cell.length_c   1.000
_cell.angle_alpha   90.00
_cell.angle_beta   90.00
_cell.angle_gamma   90.00
#
_symmetry.space_group_name_H-M   'P 1'
#
loop_
_entity.id
_entity.type
_entity.pdbx_description
1 polymer ?
#
loop_
_entity_poly.entity_id
_entity_poly.type
_entity_poly.pdbx_seq_one_letter_code
_entity_poly.pdbx_strand_id
1 'polypeptide(L)' 'MNDIENLLERIEFLRKKMTEVAMTKGFTSMESITTSQELDKLLNLYEQIKQKEKVKY' A
#
# COMPACT_ATOMS: atom_id res chain seq x y z
N MET A 1 -13.62 -13.99 -3.58
CA MET A 1 -12.79 -12.77 -3.65
C MET A 1 -11.35 -13.20 -3.56
N ASN A 2 -10.52 -12.76 -4.52
CA ASN A 2 -9.13 -13.19 -4.63
C ASN A 2 -8.31 -12.41 -3.58
N ASP A 3 -7.42 -13.06 -2.82
CA ASP A 3 -6.64 -12.39 -1.76
C ASP A 3 -5.82 -11.20 -2.30
N ILE A 4 -5.42 -11.29 -3.56
CA ILE A 4 -4.74 -10.23 -4.31
C ILE A 4 -5.65 -9.03 -4.56
N GLU A 5 -6.92 -9.25 -4.85
CA GLU A 5 -7.90 -8.20 -5.14
C GLU A 5 -8.17 -7.35 -3.90
N ASN A 6 -8.36 -8.01 -2.74
CA ASN A 6 -8.49 -7.34 -1.44
C ASN A 6 -7.24 -6.51 -1.09
N LEU A 7 -6.05 -7.02 -1.43
CA LEU A 7 -4.80 -6.31 -1.21
C LEU A 7 -4.67 -5.07 -2.09
N LEU A 8 -5.06 -5.18 -3.36
CA LEU A 8 -5.07 -4.05 -4.31
C LEU A 8 -6.06 -2.96 -3.89
N GLU A 9 -7.26 -3.33 -3.43
CA GLU A 9 -8.22 -2.36 -2.88
C GLU A 9 -7.64 -1.62 -1.68
N ARG A 10 -6.93 -2.33 -0.80
CA ARG A 10 -6.29 -1.73 0.37
C ARG A 10 -5.16 -0.77 0.01
N ILE A 11 -4.35 -1.13 -1.00
CA ILE A 11 -3.29 -0.27 -1.55
C ILE A 11 -3.90 1.00 -2.13
N GLU A 12 -4.95 0.90 -2.94
CA GLU A 12 -5.61 2.06 -3.53
C GLU A 12 -6.24 2.98 -2.49
N PHE A 13 -6.86 2.40 -1.46
CA PHE A 13 -7.40 3.17 -0.33
C PHE A 13 -6.31 3.95 0.40
N LEU A 14 -5.20 3.28 0.76
CA LEU A 14 -4.09 3.92 1.46
C LEU A 14 -3.35 4.95 0.59
N ARG A 15 -3.25 4.72 -0.72
CA ARG A 15 -2.71 5.71 -1.66
C ARG A 15 -3.52 7.00 -1.64
N LYS A 16 -4.85 6.90 -1.71
CA LYS A 16 -5.76 8.07 -1.64
C LYS A 16 -5.62 8.78 -0.30
N LYS A 17 -5.63 8.04 0.80
CA LYS A 17 -5.46 8.58 2.15
C LYS A 17 -4.11 9.29 2.31
N MET A 18 -3.01 8.70 1.83
CA MET A 18 -1.69 9.31 1.89
C MET A 18 -1.66 10.64 1.14
N THR A 19 -2.24 10.70 -0.07
CA THR A 19 -2.33 11.94 -0.85
C THR A 19 -3.14 13.00 -0.12
N GLU A 20 -4.29 12.62 0.46
CA GLU A 20 -5.12 13.56 1.23
C GLU A 20 -4.39 14.09 2.47
N VAL A 21 -3.74 13.22 3.24
CA VAL A 21 -2.96 13.59 4.42
C VAL A 21 -1.76 14.47 4.01
N ALA A 22 -1.08 14.16 2.92
CA ALA A 22 0.03 14.97 2.43
C ALA A 22 -0.42 16.35 1.92
N MET A 23 -1.58 16.44 1.27
CA MET A 23 -2.15 17.72 0.84
C MET A 23 -2.63 18.57 2.02
N THR A 24 -3.14 17.96 3.09
CA THR A 24 -3.69 18.66 4.25
C THR A 24 -2.66 18.99 5.32
N LYS A 25 -1.74 18.07 5.59
CA LYS A 25 -0.77 18.14 6.71
C LYS A 25 0.68 18.29 6.24
N GLY A 26 0.94 18.11 4.96
CA GLY A 26 2.28 18.13 4.37
C GLY A 26 2.97 16.76 4.44
N PHE A 27 3.83 16.49 3.47
CA PHE A 27 4.55 15.21 3.33
C PHE A 27 5.47 14.87 4.51
N THR A 28 5.94 15.86 5.26
CA THR A 28 6.79 15.68 6.45
C THR A 28 5.99 15.47 7.73
N SER A 29 4.65 15.54 7.67
CA SER A 29 3.82 15.25 8.83
C SER A 29 4.01 13.79 9.25
N MET A 30 4.00 13.54 10.55
CA MET A 30 4.14 12.19 11.09
C MET A 30 3.07 11.25 10.51
N GLU A 31 1.88 11.77 10.24
CA GLU A 31 0.77 11.03 9.66
C GLU A 31 0.99 10.67 8.18
N SER A 32 1.55 11.58 7.37
CA SER A 32 1.99 11.27 6.01
C SER A 32 3.08 10.21 6.01
N ILE A 33 4.07 10.33 6.92
CA ILE A 33 5.15 9.37 7.06
C ILE A 33 4.62 7.99 7.45
N THR A 34 3.74 7.91 8.46
CA THR A 34 3.13 6.64 8.89
C THR A 34 2.29 6.02 7.76
N THR A 35 1.49 6.82 7.06
CA THR A 35 0.66 6.32 5.95
C THR A 35 1.52 5.83 4.78
N SER A 36 2.63 6.52 4.47
CA SER A 36 3.60 6.08 3.46
C SER A 36 4.23 4.74 3.83
N GLN A 37 4.66 4.58 5.09
CA GLN A 37 5.24 3.32 5.58
C GLN A 37 4.24 2.16 5.54
N GLU A 38 2.95 2.43 5.81
CA GLU A 38 1.90 1.41 5.72
C GLU A 38 1.64 1.01 4.27
N LEU A 39 1.60 1.99 3.35
CA LEU A 39 1.46 1.74 1.91
C LEU A 39 2.64 0.90 1.38
N ASP A 40 3.87 1.24 1.74
CA ASP A 40 5.07 0.49 1.33
C ASP A 40 5.04 -0.97 1.81
N LYS A 41 4.57 -1.22 3.04
CA LYS A 41 4.41 -2.60 3.55
C LYS A 41 3.43 -3.42 2.71
N LEU A 42 2.32 -2.81 2.29
CA LEU A 42 1.32 -3.50 1.46
C LEU A 42 1.84 -3.75 0.04
N LEU A 43 2.58 -2.79 -0.54
CA LEU A 43 3.24 -2.97 -1.84
C LEU A 43 4.24 -4.12 -1.79
N ASN A 44 5.08 -4.17 -0.75
CA ASN A 44 6.03 -5.26 -0.54
C ASN A 44 5.31 -6.62 -0.37
N LEU A 45 4.20 -6.66 0.36
CA LEU A 45 3.40 -7.89 0.51
C LEU A 45 2.81 -8.35 -0.82
N TYR A 46 2.30 -7.41 -1.63
CA TYR A 46 1.78 -7.70 -2.96
C TYR A 46 2.85 -8.26 -3.88
N GLU A 47 4.04 -7.66 -3.89
CA GLU A 47 5.17 -8.17 -4.66
C GLU A 47 5.59 -9.57 -4.21
N GLN A 48 5.63 -9.84 -2.90
CA GLN A 48 5.94 -11.18 -2.38
C GLN A 48 4.92 -12.23 -2.80
N ILE A 49 3.62 -11.91 -2.75
CA ILE A 49 2.56 -12.82 -3.19
C ILE A 49 2.68 -13.08 -4.70
N LYS A 50 2.85 -12.02 -5.48
CA LYS A 50 3.03 -12.10 -6.94
C LYS A 50 4.28 -12.89 -7.34
N GLN A 51 5.38 -12.75 -6.59
CA GLN A 51 6.58 -13.55 -6.80
C GLN A 51 6.35 -15.02 -6.46
N LYS A 52 5.66 -15.34 -5.36
CA LYS A 52 5.29 -16.71 -5.00
C LYS A 52 4.41 -17.39 -6.06
N GLU A 53 3.51 -16.65 -6.70
CA GLU A 53 2.71 -17.17 -7.81
C GLU A 53 3.56 -17.45 -9.06
N LYS A 54 4.58 -16.63 -9.34
CA LYS A 54 5.49 -16.83 -10.48
C LYS A 54 6.46 -18.01 -10.31
N VAL A 55 6.74 -18.43 -9.07
CA VAL A 55 7.73 -19.49 -8.76
C VAL A 55 7.08 -20.89 -8.68
N LYS A 56 5.75 -21.02 -8.80
CA LYS A 56 5.08 -22.32 -8.95
C LYS A 56 5.30 -22.88 -10.37
N TYR A 57 6.47 -23.49 -10.58
CA TYR A 57 6.74 -24.43 -11.67
C TYR A 57 6.61 -25.87 -11.15
#